data_AF-A0A954BNA1-F1
#
_entry.id   AF-A0A954BNA1-F1
#
_cell.length_a   1.000
_cell.length_b   1.000
_cell.length_c   1.000
_cell.angle_alpha   90.00
_cell.angle_beta   90.00
_cell.angle_gamma   90.00
#
_symmetry.space_group_name_H-M   'P 1'
#
loop_
_entity.id
_entity.type
_entity.pdbx_description
1 polymer ?
#
loop_
_entity_poly.entity_id
_entity_poly.type
_entity_poly.pdbx_seq_one_letter_code
_entity_poly.pdbx_strand_id
1 'polypeptide(L)'
;MAAIALAGTFFVSLPASAQLSWGDQGSKCSGTTKVDYARLYGLTLWDNWPAKCNATNGTGSLPHGKPTRCVDKASLGMWGEWDTPNAAACKPKEPHWGTVTAYGCTARSEGKRIYASRIWDATGNVKSVCEHTPAKFNDKYGVSHSYTGGESCAGRGIGEMWAEWRVDDPECGFNHWGVPKADHCTGKGTRQWSSVLYDIPDGEDHWEACGKSPIKFDGKDAYPISCVEDPTTKEMWGEWEREDTTCTGSRWDTPKADYCVAAGKRQYSSILRDIPSGEAWEIACRETSGTIHGQAFGRPNRCILDVSMWGEFDVD
;
A
#
# COMPACT_ATOMS: atom_id res chain seq x y z
N MET A 1 -71.84 -83.09 -9.72
CA MET A 1 -72.01 -81.79 -9.05
C MET A 1 -70.64 -81.38 -8.50
N ALA A 2 -70.10 -80.27 -9.00
CA ALA A 2 -68.79 -79.74 -8.62
C ALA A 2 -68.98 -78.58 -7.64
N ALA A 3 -68.09 -78.47 -6.66
CA ALA A 3 -67.89 -77.25 -5.90
C ALA A 3 -66.38 -77.08 -5.68
N ILE A 4 -65.83 -76.01 -6.26
CA ILE A 4 -64.43 -75.58 -6.16
C ILE A 4 -64.38 -74.46 -5.12
N ALA A 5 -63.54 -74.60 -4.10
CA ALA A 5 -63.22 -73.56 -3.13
C ALA A 5 -61.80 -73.04 -3.40
N LEU A 6 -61.68 -71.74 -3.73
CA LEU A 6 -60.42 -71.03 -3.87
C LEU A 6 -60.18 -70.19 -2.60
N ALA A 7 -59.15 -70.54 -1.82
CA ALA A 7 -58.63 -69.72 -0.73
C ALA A 7 -57.38 -68.97 -1.22
N GLY A 8 -57.49 -67.66 -1.43
CA GLY A 8 -56.36 -66.78 -1.74
C GLY A 8 -55.89 -66.04 -0.50
N THR A 9 -54.67 -66.31 -0.04
CA THR A 9 -54.03 -65.62 1.08
C THR A 9 -53.32 -64.36 0.55
N PHE A 10 -53.77 -63.18 0.95
CA PHE A 10 -53.08 -61.91 0.68
C PHE A 10 -52.00 -61.69 1.75
N PHE A 11 -50.72 -61.69 1.35
CA PHE A 11 -49.63 -61.16 2.16
C PHE A 11 -49.48 -59.66 1.89
N VAL A 12 -49.82 -58.83 2.87
CA VAL A 12 -49.47 -57.40 2.86
C VAL A 12 -48.01 -57.29 3.32
N SER A 13 -47.10 -56.97 2.40
CA SER A 13 -45.72 -56.63 2.75
C SER A 13 -45.75 -55.34 3.57
N LEU A 14 -45.40 -55.43 4.85
CA LEU A 14 -45.19 -54.24 5.68
C LEU A 14 -44.00 -53.46 5.12
N PRO A 15 -44.09 -52.13 4.96
CA PRO A 15 -42.96 -51.33 4.50
C PRO A 15 -41.80 -51.50 5.47
N ALA A 16 -40.59 -51.68 4.93
CA ALA A 16 -39.37 -51.76 5.71
C ALA A 16 -39.32 -50.59 6.70
N SER A 17 -39.16 -50.90 7.99
CA SER A 17 -39.03 -49.88 9.03
C SER A 17 -37.95 -48.88 8.60
N ALA A 18 -38.31 -47.60 8.49
CA ALA A 18 -37.38 -46.56 8.09
C ALA A 18 -36.14 -46.62 9.00
N GLN A 19 -34.99 -46.90 8.40
CA GLN A 19 -33.75 -47.06 9.14
C GLN A 19 -33.30 -45.69 9.65
N LEU A 20 -33.07 -45.59 10.96
CA LEU A 20 -32.53 -44.37 11.57
C LEU A 20 -31.14 -44.05 11.00
N SER A 21 -30.89 -42.79 10.68
CA SER A 21 -29.62 -42.34 10.10
C SER A 21 -29.27 -40.92 10.54
N TRP A 22 -27.98 -40.64 10.63
CA TRP A 22 -27.45 -39.31 10.95
C TRP A 22 -27.15 -38.52 9.68
N GLY A 23 -27.63 -37.28 9.59
CA GLY A 23 -27.34 -36.33 8.50
C GLY A 23 -27.08 -34.93 9.03
N ASP A 24 -26.97 -33.93 8.13
CA ASP A 24 -26.68 -32.53 8.46
C ASP A 24 -25.52 -32.37 9.46
N GLN A 25 -24.36 -32.96 9.16
CA GLN A 25 -23.25 -33.03 10.11
C GLN A 25 -22.43 -31.73 10.14
N GLY A 26 -21.92 -31.36 11.31
CA GLY A 26 -21.02 -30.23 11.48
C GLY A 26 -20.26 -30.27 12.80
N SER A 27 -19.39 -29.28 13.01
CA SER A 27 -18.62 -29.14 14.25
C SER A 27 -18.52 -27.68 14.68
N LYS A 28 -18.54 -27.42 15.99
CA LYS A 28 -18.33 -26.09 16.59
C LYS A 28 -17.42 -26.20 17.81
N CYS A 29 -16.79 -25.10 18.23
CA CYS A 29 -16.07 -25.03 19.50
C CYS A 29 -16.93 -24.33 20.56
N SER A 30 -16.93 -24.88 21.77
CA SER A 30 -17.49 -24.25 22.96
C SER A 30 -16.41 -24.27 24.05
N GLY A 31 -15.71 -23.16 24.21
CA GLY A 31 -14.45 -23.14 24.96
C GLY A 31 -13.43 -24.10 24.35
N THR A 32 -12.81 -24.96 25.16
CA THR A 32 -11.85 -25.98 24.72
C THR A 32 -12.51 -27.26 24.21
N THR A 33 -13.84 -27.34 24.19
CA THR A 33 -14.59 -28.53 23.77
C THR A 33 -15.00 -28.42 22.30
N LYS A 34 -14.63 -29.40 21.49
CA LYS A 34 -15.19 -29.58 20.14
C LYS A 34 -16.53 -30.31 20.28
N VAL A 35 -17.58 -29.72 19.73
CA VAL A 35 -18.92 -30.30 19.67
C VAL A 35 -19.19 -30.68 18.23
N ASP A 36 -19.08 -31.97 17.91
CA ASP A 36 -19.57 -32.53 16.66
C ASP A 36 -21.08 -32.74 16.79
N TYR A 37 -21.85 -32.42 15.76
CA TYR A 37 -23.31 -32.50 15.81
C TYR A 37 -23.91 -33.02 14.52
N ALA A 38 -25.04 -33.73 14.62
CA ALA A 38 -25.77 -34.27 13.48
C ALA A 38 -27.25 -34.41 13.79
N ARG A 39 -28.09 -34.29 12.76
CA ARG A 39 -29.54 -34.49 12.83
C ARG A 39 -29.88 -35.96 12.69
N LEU A 40 -30.79 -36.46 13.52
CA LEU A 40 -31.34 -37.82 13.40
C LEU A 40 -32.56 -37.84 12.48
N TYR A 41 -32.47 -38.60 11.39
CA TYR A 41 -33.56 -38.85 10.45
C TYR A 41 -34.24 -40.19 10.69
N GLY A 42 -35.44 -40.34 10.12
CA GLY A 42 -36.25 -41.56 10.23
C GLY A 42 -37.13 -41.62 11.50
N LEU A 43 -37.21 -40.53 12.25
CA LEU A 43 -38.12 -40.40 13.40
C LEU A 43 -39.56 -40.11 12.94
N THR A 44 -40.53 -40.71 13.61
CA THR A 44 -41.97 -40.48 13.43
C THR A 44 -42.55 -39.66 14.58
N LEU A 45 -43.75 -39.09 14.41
CA LEU A 45 -44.42 -38.30 15.46
C LEU A 45 -44.72 -39.09 16.75
N TRP A 46 -44.67 -40.42 16.70
CA TRP A 46 -44.97 -41.30 17.82
C TRP A 46 -43.71 -41.85 18.51
N ASP A 47 -42.53 -41.59 17.95
CA ASP A 47 -41.28 -42.02 18.55
C ASP A 47 -40.96 -41.22 19.81
N ASN A 48 -40.35 -41.87 20.79
CA ASN A 48 -39.64 -41.16 21.86
C ASN A 48 -38.29 -40.70 21.29
N TRP A 49 -38.26 -39.49 20.71
CA TRP A 49 -37.09 -38.98 19.99
C TRP A 49 -35.82 -38.96 20.85
N PRO A 50 -35.84 -38.50 22.13
CA PRO A 50 -34.66 -38.57 22.99
C PRO A 50 -34.15 -39.99 23.20
N ALA A 51 -35.04 -40.95 23.44
CA ALA A 51 -34.64 -42.35 23.65
C ALA A 51 -34.03 -42.98 22.39
N LYS A 52 -34.61 -42.73 21.21
CA LYS A 52 -34.07 -43.19 19.92
C LYS A 52 -32.72 -42.54 19.61
N CYS A 53 -32.57 -41.24 19.86
CA CYS A 53 -31.32 -40.52 19.71
C CYS A 53 -30.22 -41.09 20.62
N ASN A 54 -30.49 -41.28 21.90
CA ASN A 54 -29.56 -41.88 22.86
C ASN A 54 -29.23 -43.37 22.56
N ALA A 55 -30.04 -44.05 21.74
CA ALA A 55 -29.80 -45.43 21.34
C ALA A 55 -29.02 -45.55 20.02
N THR A 56 -28.95 -44.48 19.22
CA THR A 56 -28.35 -44.52 17.88
C THR A 56 -26.87 -44.11 17.95
N ASN A 57 -25.96 -45.00 17.55
CA ASN A 57 -24.54 -44.70 17.49
C ASN A 57 -24.22 -43.74 16.34
N GLY A 58 -23.24 -42.86 16.52
CA GLY A 58 -22.63 -42.08 15.45
C GLY A 58 -22.02 -42.99 14.37
N THR A 59 -22.06 -42.53 13.12
CA THR A 59 -21.54 -43.25 11.95
C THR A 59 -20.76 -42.30 11.05
N GLY A 60 -19.85 -42.82 10.22
CA GLY A 60 -19.06 -42.03 9.27
C GLY A 60 -18.04 -41.12 9.98
N SER A 61 -18.11 -39.82 9.72
CA SER A 61 -17.23 -38.79 10.29
C SER A 61 -17.57 -38.38 11.73
N LEU A 62 -18.68 -38.86 12.29
CA LEU A 62 -19.03 -38.61 13.69
C LEU A 62 -18.20 -39.49 14.61
N PRO A 63 -17.88 -39.03 15.84
CA PRO A 63 -17.25 -39.87 16.84
C PRO A 63 -18.01 -41.19 17.04
N HIS A 64 -17.29 -42.30 17.13
CA HIS A 64 -17.89 -43.61 17.36
C HIS A 64 -18.62 -43.65 18.72
N GLY A 65 -19.84 -44.17 18.72
CA GLY A 65 -20.66 -44.33 19.92
C GLY A 65 -21.84 -43.37 20.02
N LYS A 66 -22.51 -43.39 21.17
CA LYS A 66 -23.72 -42.59 21.42
C LYS A 66 -23.38 -41.10 21.58
N PRO A 67 -24.29 -40.19 21.20
CA PRO A 67 -24.09 -38.76 21.46
C PRO A 67 -23.97 -38.50 22.96
N THR A 68 -23.16 -37.49 23.32
CA THR A 68 -23.03 -37.01 24.70
C THR A 68 -24.36 -36.46 25.20
N ARG A 69 -25.11 -35.80 24.31
CA ARG A 69 -26.48 -35.33 24.58
C ARG A 69 -27.31 -35.31 23.31
N CYS A 70 -28.62 -35.39 23.49
CA CYS A 70 -29.63 -35.19 22.46
C CYS A 70 -30.35 -33.86 22.68
N VAL A 71 -30.46 -33.05 21.63
CA VAL A 71 -31.06 -31.71 21.66
C VAL A 71 -32.23 -31.66 20.69
N ASP A 72 -33.43 -31.41 21.22
CA ASP A 72 -34.60 -31.12 20.39
C ASP A 72 -34.53 -29.67 19.89
N LYS A 73 -34.39 -29.49 18.58
CA LYS A 73 -34.38 -28.17 17.92
C LYS A 73 -35.75 -27.84 17.31
N ALA A 74 -36.82 -28.37 17.90
CA ALA A 74 -38.21 -28.16 17.49
C ALA A 74 -38.43 -28.55 16.02
N SER A 75 -38.77 -27.58 15.16
CA SER A 75 -39.02 -27.83 13.73
C SER A 75 -37.79 -28.37 12.98
N LEU A 76 -36.59 -28.21 13.53
CA LEU A 76 -35.34 -28.75 12.97
C LEU A 76 -35.07 -30.20 13.42
N GLY A 77 -35.95 -30.82 14.21
CA GLY A 77 -35.84 -32.21 14.64
C GLY A 77 -34.88 -32.46 15.80
N MET A 78 -34.58 -33.74 16.04
CA MET A 78 -33.67 -34.20 17.10
C MET A 78 -32.22 -34.25 16.61
N TRP A 79 -31.30 -33.68 17.40
CA TRP A 79 -29.88 -33.63 17.09
C TRP A 79 -29.05 -34.35 18.15
N GLY A 80 -28.09 -35.15 17.74
CA GLY A 80 -27.03 -35.65 18.62
C GLY A 80 -25.87 -34.66 18.65
N GLU A 81 -25.32 -34.41 19.83
CA GLU A 81 -24.07 -33.67 20.01
C GLU A 81 -23.05 -34.56 20.73
N TRP A 82 -21.83 -34.65 20.18
CA TRP A 82 -20.70 -35.39 20.71
C TRP A 82 -19.62 -34.39 21.15
N ASP A 83 -19.38 -34.34 22.46
CA ASP A 83 -18.38 -33.47 23.03
C ASP A 83 -17.02 -34.18 23.09
N THR A 84 -16.02 -33.55 22.49
CA THR A 84 -14.61 -33.92 22.63
C THR A 84 -13.92 -32.83 23.45
N PRO A 85 -13.76 -33.01 24.78
CA PRO A 85 -13.12 -32.01 25.63
C PRO A 85 -11.64 -31.85 25.25
N ASN A 86 -11.09 -30.65 25.46
CA ASN A 86 -9.69 -30.31 25.18
C ASN A 86 -9.25 -30.61 23.74
N ALA A 87 -10.16 -30.52 22.79
CA ALA A 87 -9.85 -30.71 21.38
C ALA A 87 -8.84 -29.65 20.93
N ALA A 88 -7.73 -30.07 20.33
CA ALA A 88 -6.66 -29.17 19.90
C ALA A 88 -7.18 -28.06 18.98
N ALA A 89 -8.14 -28.37 18.10
CA ALA A 89 -8.78 -27.43 17.19
C ALA A 89 -9.64 -26.36 17.90
N CYS A 90 -10.00 -26.58 19.17
CA CYS A 90 -10.79 -25.66 19.98
C CYS A 90 -9.99 -25.02 21.12
N LYS A 91 -8.67 -25.25 21.19
CA LYS A 91 -7.84 -24.42 22.06
C LYS A 91 -7.90 -22.99 21.53
N PRO A 92 -8.11 -21.97 22.40
CA PRO A 92 -7.95 -20.59 21.99
C PRO A 92 -6.59 -20.46 21.33
N LYS A 93 -6.56 -19.90 20.13
CA LYS A 93 -5.28 -19.59 19.50
C LYS A 93 -4.58 -18.57 20.39
N GLU A 94 -3.31 -18.82 20.68
CA GLU A 94 -2.54 -17.87 21.47
C GLU A 94 -2.40 -16.56 20.70
N PRO A 95 -2.54 -15.41 21.38
CA PRO A 95 -2.32 -14.12 20.75
C PRO A 95 -0.91 -14.07 20.16
N HIS A 96 -0.82 -13.57 18.94
CA HIS A 96 0.46 -13.45 18.25
C HIS A 96 0.47 -12.22 17.35
N TRP A 97 1.67 -11.71 17.12
CA TRP A 97 1.89 -10.62 16.18
C TRP A 97 1.81 -11.14 14.74
N GLY A 98 1.16 -10.37 13.87
CA GLY A 98 1.30 -10.55 12.43
C GLY A 98 2.68 -10.11 11.94
N THR A 99 2.82 -9.94 10.63
CA THR A 99 4.05 -9.39 10.04
C THR A 99 4.36 -8.01 10.62
N VAL A 100 5.57 -7.86 11.16
CA VAL A 100 6.09 -6.57 11.63
C VAL A 100 6.60 -5.77 10.43
N THR A 101 6.08 -4.56 10.26
CA THR A 101 6.43 -3.66 9.14
C THR A 101 7.00 -2.35 9.66
N ALA A 102 8.03 -1.85 8.99
CA ALA A 102 8.51 -0.49 9.23
C ALA A 102 7.47 0.54 8.76
N TYR A 103 7.16 1.52 9.60
CA TYR A 103 6.10 2.52 9.38
C TYR A 103 6.65 3.94 9.14
N GLY A 104 7.90 4.22 9.52
CA GLY A 104 8.54 5.54 9.34
C GLY A 104 9.59 5.82 10.40
N CYS A 105 10.19 7.00 10.39
CA CYS A 105 11.10 7.46 11.44
C CYS A 105 10.34 8.28 12.50
N THR A 106 10.82 8.26 13.75
CA THR A 106 10.38 9.19 14.80
C THR A 106 11.03 10.56 14.59
N ALA A 107 10.66 11.55 15.42
CA ALA A 107 11.27 12.89 15.43
C ALA A 107 12.80 12.83 15.31
N ARG A 108 13.38 13.76 14.53
CA ARG A 108 14.81 13.78 14.16
C ARG A 108 15.78 13.63 15.33
N SER A 109 15.40 14.13 16.50
CA SER A 109 16.20 14.07 17.73
C SER A 109 16.30 12.66 18.34
N GLU A 110 15.39 11.75 18.02
CA GLU A 110 15.37 10.42 18.61
C GLU A 110 16.19 9.39 17.82
N GLY A 111 16.28 9.58 16.49
CA GLY A 111 17.02 8.69 15.60
C GLY A 111 16.48 7.26 15.56
N LYS A 112 15.15 7.09 15.61
CA LYS A 112 14.51 5.77 15.68
C LYS A 112 13.56 5.54 14.52
N ARG A 113 13.44 4.28 14.09
CA ARG A 113 12.41 3.79 13.18
C ARG A 113 11.27 3.16 13.98
N ILE A 114 10.04 3.47 13.58
CA ILE A 114 8.81 2.86 14.09
C ILE A 114 8.56 1.57 13.32
N TYR A 115 8.41 0.46 14.05
CA TYR A 115 7.92 -0.81 13.55
C TYR A 115 6.52 -1.04 14.12
N ALA A 116 5.60 -1.59 13.33
CA ALA A 116 4.24 -1.85 13.77
C ALA A 116 3.75 -3.23 13.34
N SER A 117 2.87 -3.84 14.14
CA SER A 117 2.18 -5.08 13.80
C SER A 117 0.83 -5.18 14.50
N ARG A 118 -0.11 -5.85 13.83
CA ARG A 118 -1.42 -6.19 14.39
C ARG A 118 -1.29 -7.41 15.29
N ILE A 119 -1.99 -7.38 16.42
CA ILE A 119 -2.19 -8.59 17.24
C ILE A 119 -3.40 -9.40 16.76
N TRP A 120 -3.20 -10.68 16.55
CA TRP A 120 -4.24 -11.64 16.14
C TRP A 120 -4.68 -12.51 17.31
N ASP A 121 -5.90 -13.03 17.23
CA ASP A 121 -6.50 -13.96 18.20
C ASP A 121 -6.52 -13.45 19.66
N ALA A 122 -6.39 -12.13 19.86
CA ALA A 122 -6.50 -11.50 21.16
C ALA A 122 -7.97 -11.51 21.65
N THR A 123 -8.23 -12.18 22.75
CA THR A 123 -9.54 -12.22 23.42
C THR A 123 -9.52 -11.45 24.75
N GLY A 124 -10.66 -10.90 25.16
CA GLY A 124 -10.79 -10.18 26.43
C GLY A 124 -10.29 -8.72 26.35
N ASN A 125 -9.46 -8.29 27.30
CA ASN A 125 -8.87 -6.95 27.27
C ASN A 125 -7.73 -6.90 26.25
N VAL A 126 -8.06 -6.61 24.99
CA VAL A 126 -7.14 -6.61 23.85
C VAL A 126 -5.93 -5.68 24.08
N LYS A 127 -6.13 -4.55 24.78
CA LYS A 127 -5.02 -3.63 25.12
C LYS A 127 -4.02 -4.31 26.06
N SER A 128 -4.50 -4.95 27.12
CA SER A 128 -3.64 -5.72 28.03
C SER A 128 -2.91 -6.86 27.31
N VAL A 129 -3.58 -7.56 26.39
CA VAL A 129 -2.94 -8.60 25.56
C VAL A 129 -1.82 -8.00 24.70
N CYS A 130 -2.05 -6.85 24.07
CA CYS A 130 -1.04 -6.13 23.27
C CYS A 130 0.20 -5.75 24.11
N GLU A 131 0.01 -5.24 25.33
CA GLU A 131 1.10 -4.82 26.23
C GLU A 131 1.93 -5.99 26.80
N HIS A 132 1.44 -7.22 26.73
CA HIS A 132 2.07 -8.38 27.38
C HIS A 132 2.39 -9.55 26.43
N THR A 133 2.08 -9.43 25.13
CA THR A 133 2.42 -10.45 24.14
C THR A 133 3.83 -10.20 23.61
N PRO A 134 4.82 -11.08 23.87
CA PRO A 134 6.19 -10.84 23.45
C PRO A 134 6.33 -10.70 21.93
N ALA A 135 7.14 -9.75 21.49
CA ALA A 135 7.46 -9.54 20.07
C ALA A 135 8.91 -9.89 19.80
N LYS A 136 9.16 -10.59 18.69
CA LYS A 136 10.50 -10.84 18.16
C LYS A 136 10.50 -10.62 16.66
N PHE A 137 11.36 -9.73 16.19
CA PHE A 137 11.49 -9.43 14.77
C PHE A 137 12.91 -8.95 14.46
N ASN A 138 13.27 -8.98 13.18
CA ASN A 138 14.51 -8.36 12.72
C ASN A 138 14.20 -6.99 12.12
N ASP A 139 15.04 -6.01 12.38
CA ASP A 139 14.98 -4.73 11.68
C ASP A 139 15.43 -4.87 10.21
N LYS A 140 15.40 -3.77 9.46
CA LYS A 140 15.82 -3.75 8.05
C LYS A 140 17.30 -4.11 7.83
N TYR A 141 18.13 -4.03 8.86
CA TYR A 141 19.54 -4.42 8.81
C TYR A 141 19.76 -5.88 9.24
N GLY A 142 18.69 -6.61 9.57
CA GLY A 142 18.73 -7.99 10.02
C GLY A 142 19.09 -8.15 11.50
N VAL A 143 19.13 -7.07 12.28
CA VAL A 143 19.40 -7.13 13.73
C VAL A 143 18.13 -7.57 14.44
N SER A 144 18.25 -8.56 15.32
CA SER A 144 17.12 -9.13 16.04
C SER A 144 16.77 -8.32 17.28
N HIS A 145 15.48 -7.97 17.41
CA HIS A 145 14.92 -7.22 18.53
C HIS A 145 13.89 -8.09 19.26
N SER A 146 13.85 -7.98 20.59
CA SER A 146 12.94 -8.73 21.45
C SER A 146 12.31 -7.80 22.48
N TYR A 147 10.98 -7.78 22.53
CA TYR A 147 10.20 -6.97 23.46
C TYR A 147 9.25 -7.86 24.27
N THR A 148 8.92 -7.45 25.49
CA THR A 148 7.94 -8.16 26.34
C THR A 148 6.49 -7.90 25.91
N GLY A 149 6.27 -6.88 25.09
CA GLY A 149 4.96 -6.42 24.61
C GLY A 149 5.09 -5.29 23.59
N GLY A 150 3.97 -4.71 23.16
CA GLY A 150 3.97 -3.44 22.43
C GLY A 150 4.40 -2.26 23.30
N GLU A 151 5.25 -1.37 22.80
CA GLU A 151 5.63 -0.14 23.55
C GLU A 151 4.49 0.89 23.53
N SER A 152 3.75 0.93 22.42
CA SER A 152 2.52 1.71 22.27
C SER A 152 1.45 0.84 21.64
N CYS A 153 0.28 0.76 22.28
CA CYS A 153 -0.85 -0.05 21.83
C CYS A 153 -2.05 0.84 21.48
N ALA A 154 -2.45 0.83 20.21
CA ALA A 154 -3.53 1.67 19.71
C ALA A 154 -4.51 0.89 18.82
N GLY A 155 -5.80 1.19 18.96
CA GLY A 155 -6.83 0.68 18.06
C GLY A 155 -6.85 1.48 16.76
N ARG A 156 -6.69 0.80 15.62
CA ARG A 156 -6.73 1.42 14.27
C ARG A 156 -8.02 1.09 13.50
N GLY A 157 -9.04 0.56 14.17
CA GLY A 157 -10.32 0.18 13.57
C GLY A 157 -11.18 -0.65 14.51
N ILE A 158 -12.36 -1.07 14.04
CA ILE A 158 -13.27 -1.92 14.83
C ILE A 158 -12.63 -3.31 14.99
N GLY A 159 -12.26 -3.65 16.22
CA GLY A 159 -11.69 -4.95 16.55
C GLY A 159 -10.21 -5.12 16.19
N GLU A 160 -9.51 -4.03 15.88
CA GLU A 160 -8.07 -4.06 15.61
C GLU A 160 -7.28 -3.43 16.74
N MET A 161 -6.18 -4.06 17.11
CA MET A 161 -5.18 -3.51 18.01
C MET A 161 -3.81 -3.69 17.38
N TRP A 162 -3.06 -2.60 17.35
CA TRP A 162 -1.72 -2.53 16.78
C TRP A 162 -0.74 -2.17 17.88
N ALA A 163 0.42 -2.81 17.87
CA ALA A 163 1.56 -2.38 18.65
C ALA A 163 2.54 -1.63 17.76
N GLU A 164 3.24 -0.68 18.38
CA GLU A 164 4.39 0.01 17.81
C GLU A 164 5.63 -0.22 18.69
N TRP A 165 6.79 -0.30 18.04
CA TRP A 165 8.11 -0.41 18.65
C TRP A 165 9.06 0.60 18.01
N ARG A 166 9.86 1.28 18.82
CA ARG A 166 10.88 2.24 18.37
C ARG A 166 12.25 1.59 18.44
N VAL A 167 12.90 1.47 17.30
CA VAL A 167 14.22 0.85 17.16
C VAL A 167 15.21 1.91 16.68
N ASP A 168 16.37 2.02 17.32
CA ASP A 168 17.42 2.95 16.87
C ASP A 168 17.82 2.63 15.43
N ASP A 169 17.78 3.63 14.55
CA ASP A 169 18.08 3.47 13.14
C ASP A 169 18.91 4.68 12.68
N PRO A 170 20.18 4.49 12.28
CA PRO A 170 21.04 5.61 11.89
C PRO A 170 20.59 6.35 10.62
N GLU A 171 19.70 5.76 9.81
CA GLU A 171 19.05 6.45 8.69
C GLU A 171 17.88 7.31 9.17
N CYS A 172 17.29 7.00 10.33
CA CYS A 172 16.38 7.89 11.00
C CYS A 172 17.19 8.94 11.77
N GLY A 173 17.07 10.21 11.37
CA GLY A 173 17.87 11.30 11.96
C GLY A 173 18.24 12.39 10.97
N PHE A 174 18.06 12.13 9.67
CA PHE A 174 18.18 13.13 8.63
C PHE A 174 17.10 12.88 7.59
N ASN A 175 16.26 13.89 7.34
CA ASN A 175 15.48 13.93 6.11
C ASN A 175 16.46 13.74 4.96
N HIS A 176 16.10 12.92 3.99
CA HIS A 176 16.98 12.65 2.87
C HIS A 176 16.30 13.03 1.57
N TRP A 177 17.09 13.53 0.65
CA TRP A 177 16.61 13.86 -0.68
C TRP A 177 16.54 12.58 -1.51
N GLY A 178 15.48 12.47 -2.32
CA GLY A 178 15.43 11.51 -3.43
C GLY A 178 16.55 11.72 -4.47
N VAL A 179 16.43 11.03 -5.59
CA VAL A 179 17.39 11.21 -6.70
C VAL A 179 17.15 12.57 -7.35
N PRO A 180 18.16 13.46 -7.43
CA PRO A 180 18.02 14.74 -8.08
C PRO A 180 17.67 14.59 -9.56
N LYS A 181 16.66 15.32 -9.98
CA LYS A 181 16.24 15.42 -11.37
C LYS A 181 16.78 16.71 -11.97
N ALA A 182 17.42 16.59 -13.13
CA ALA A 182 17.75 17.73 -13.97
C ALA A 182 16.46 18.28 -14.58
N ASP A 183 16.17 19.55 -14.32
CA ASP A 183 15.01 20.23 -14.89
C ASP A 183 15.43 21.05 -16.11
N HIS A 184 14.97 22.29 -16.22
CA HIS A 184 15.23 23.15 -17.36
C HIS A 184 16.45 24.06 -17.11
N CYS A 185 17.08 24.52 -18.19
CA CYS A 185 18.15 25.51 -18.10
C CYS A 185 17.57 26.84 -17.63
N THR A 186 18.12 27.41 -16.56
CA THR A 186 17.70 28.72 -16.03
C THR A 186 18.61 29.84 -16.52
N GLY A 187 19.80 29.51 -17.04
CA GLY A 187 20.69 30.44 -17.71
C GLY A 187 21.73 29.71 -18.55
N LYS A 188 22.57 30.50 -19.24
CA LYS A 188 23.73 29.94 -19.95
C LYS A 188 24.71 29.34 -18.93
N GLY A 189 24.97 28.05 -19.06
CA GLY A 189 25.82 27.29 -18.17
C GLY A 189 25.17 26.92 -16.84
N THR A 190 23.86 27.14 -16.66
CA THR A 190 23.17 26.87 -15.38
C THR A 190 21.85 26.15 -15.62
N ARG A 191 21.61 25.09 -14.82
CA ARG A 191 20.37 24.32 -14.81
C ARG A 191 19.75 24.28 -13.42
N GLN A 192 18.42 24.32 -13.37
CA GLN A 192 17.68 23.96 -12.17
C GLN A 192 17.68 22.43 -11.97
N TRP A 193 17.79 22.02 -10.71
CA TRP A 193 17.62 20.65 -10.26
C TRP A 193 16.57 20.63 -9.16
N SER A 194 15.79 19.56 -9.11
CA SER A 194 14.82 19.35 -8.04
C SER A 194 14.88 17.94 -7.47
N SER A 195 14.44 17.81 -6.22
CA SER A 195 14.31 16.51 -5.56
C SER A 195 13.27 16.63 -4.45
N VAL A 196 12.50 15.57 -4.27
CA VAL A 196 11.60 15.40 -3.13
C VAL A 196 12.38 15.09 -1.86
N LEU A 197 11.92 15.63 -0.73
CA LEU A 197 12.41 15.36 0.61
C LEU A 197 11.58 14.25 1.25
N TYR A 198 12.23 13.17 1.66
CA TYR A 198 11.60 12.05 2.31
C TYR A 198 11.89 12.00 3.81
N ASP A 199 11.07 11.22 4.51
CA ASP A 199 11.20 10.89 5.93
C ASP A 199 11.21 12.12 6.84
N ILE A 200 10.45 13.17 6.48
CA ILE A 200 10.19 14.31 7.37
C ILE A 200 9.39 13.78 8.58
N PRO A 201 9.90 13.92 9.82
CA PRO A 201 9.22 13.39 10.98
C PRO A 201 7.85 14.02 11.22
N ASP A 202 6.92 13.22 11.75
CA ASP A 202 5.58 13.68 12.13
C ASP A 202 5.65 14.88 13.08
N GLY A 203 4.99 15.97 12.69
CA GLY A 203 4.93 17.23 13.46
C GLY A 203 6.11 18.16 13.24
N GLU A 204 7.12 17.78 12.45
CA GLU A 204 8.14 18.72 11.97
C GLU A 204 7.55 19.62 10.87
N ASP A 205 7.92 20.89 10.87
CA ASP A 205 7.51 21.81 9.80
C ASP A 205 8.26 21.45 8.51
N HIS A 206 7.51 21.12 7.46
CA HIS A 206 8.09 20.65 6.20
C HIS A 206 8.99 21.70 5.54
N TRP A 207 8.70 23.00 5.72
CA TRP A 207 9.49 24.09 5.15
C TRP A 207 10.83 24.25 5.86
N GLU A 208 10.83 24.20 7.18
CA GLU A 208 12.02 24.22 8.01
C GLU A 208 12.90 22.98 7.75
N ALA A 209 12.28 21.80 7.65
CA ALA A 209 12.92 20.55 7.27
C ALA A 209 13.64 20.68 5.92
N CYS A 210 12.96 21.23 4.91
CA CYS A 210 13.53 21.47 3.58
C CYS A 210 14.74 22.41 3.62
N GLY A 211 14.60 23.59 4.23
CA GLY A 211 15.69 24.58 4.28
C GLY A 211 16.94 24.11 5.02
N LYS A 212 16.82 23.14 5.93
CA LYS A 212 17.92 22.62 6.75
C LYS A 212 18.52 21.31 6.25
N SER A 213 17.98 20.72 5.18
CA SER A 213 18.43 19.43 4.68
C SER A 213 19.38 19.63 3.50
N PRO A 214 20.70 19.39 3.65
CA PRO A 214 21.61 19.47 2.53
C PRO A 214 21.48 18.24 1.63
N ILE A 215 21.70 18.43 0.32
CA ILE A 215 21.98 17.33 -0.61
C ILE A 215 23.45 17.34 -1.01
N LYS A 216 23.99 16.19 -1.42
CA LYS A 216 25.35 16.12 -1.95
C LYS A 216 25.37 16.22 -3.47
N PHE A 217 25.96 17.29 -3.97
CA PHE A 217 26.38 17.38 -5.37
C PHE A 217 27.91 17.39 -5.42
N ASP A 218 28.50 16.47 -6.17
CA ASP A 218 29.96 16.33 -6.30
C ASP A 218 30.67 16.21 -4.93
N GLY A 219 30.01 15.53 -3.97
CA GLY A 219 30.51 15.34 -2.62
C GLY A 219 30.43 16.56 -1.69
N LYS A 220 29.90 17.69 -2.18
CA LYS A 220 29.69 18.91 -1.40
C LYS A 220 28.24 19.08 -1.02
N ASP A 221 28.01 19.51 0.22
CA ASP A 221 26.68 19.84 0.71
C ASP A 221 26.15 21.08 0.00
N ALA A 222 24.91 21.00 -0.48
CA ALA A 222 24.18 22.08 -1.12
C ALA A 222 22.79 22.16 -0.49
N TYR A 223 22.43 23.33 0.00
CA TYR A 223 21.10 23.60 0.52
C TYR A 223 20.19 24.08 -0.60
N PRO A 224 18.90 23.72 -0.56
CA PRO A 224 17.96 24.19 -1.57
C PRO A 224 17.89 25.72 -1.54
N ILE A 225 17.83 26.34 -2.72
CA ILE A 225 17.59 27.79 -2.85
C ILE A 225 16.10 28.13 -2.68
N SER A 226 15.25 27.14 -2.91
CA SER A 226 13.79 27.24 -2.81
C SER A 226 13.23 25.90 -2.36
N CYS A 227 12.14 25.97 -1.60
CA CYS A 227 11.34 24.82 -1.21
C CYS A 227 9.97 24.97 -1.89
N VAL A 228 9.37 23.87 -2.31
CA VAL A 228 8.06 23.88 -2.98
C VAL A 228 7.24 22.69 -2.48
N GLU A 229 6.01 22.94 -2.03
CA GLU A 229 5.07 21.87 -1.74
C GLU A 229 4.29 21.51 -3.00
N ASP A 230 4.26 20.23 -3.37
CA ASP A 230 3.35 19.75 -4.40
C ASP A 230 1.89 19.87 -3.90
N PRO A 231 1.02 20.62 -4.59
CA PRO A 231 -0.33 20.88 -4.11
C PRO A 231 -1.20 19.61 -4.05
N THR A 232 -0.83 18.57 -4.79
CA THR A 232 -1.56 17.30 -4.94
C THR A 232 -1.04 16.24 -4.00
N THR A 233 0.27 15.99 -3.96
CA THR A 233 0.86 14.92 -3.14
C THR A 233 1.22 15.37 -1.74
N LYS A 234 1.29 16.70 -1.49
CA LYS A 234 1.79 17.29 -0.24
C LYS A 234 3.24 16.95 0.08
N GLU A 235 3.97 16.47 -0.93
CA GLU A 235 5.40 16.23 -0.83
C GLU A 235 6.15 17.56 -0.88
N MET A 236 7.21 17.65 -0.08
CA MET A 236 8.10 18.80 -0.07
C MET A 236 9.25 18.57 -1.04
N TRP A 237 9.49 19.54 -1.92
CA TRP A 237 10.56 19.52 -2.91
C TRP A 237 11.57 20.63 -2.61
N GLY A 238 12.85 20.31 -2.79
CA GLY A 238 13.93 21.28 -2.82
C GLY A 238 14.31 21.58 -4.26
N GLU A 239 14.69 22.83 -4.52
CA GLU A 239 15.23 23.27 -5.80
C GLU A 239 16.64 23.83 -5.62
N TRP A 240 17.51 23.54 -6.59
CA TRP A 240 18.90 24.03 -6.64
C TRP A 240 19.21 24.56 -8.02
N GLU A 241 20.11 25.52 -8.12
CA GLU A 241 20.75 25.90 -9.39
C GLU A 241 22.19 25.42 -9.41
N ARG A 242 22.59 24.80 -10.52
CA ARG A 242 23.92 24.21 -10.67
C ARG A 242 24.49 24.54 -12.03
N GLU A 243 25.82 24.64 -12.07
CA GLU A 243 26.55 24.73 -13.33
C GLU A 243 26.29 23.48 -14.18
N ASP A 244 25.88 23.70 -15.42
CA ASP A 244 25.66 22.67 -16.43
C ASP A 244 26.06 23.20 -17.80
N THR A 245 27.21 22.74 -18.30
CA THR A 245 27.74 23.15 -19.60
C THR A 245 26.89 22.70 -20.79
N THR A 246 25.95 21.78 -20.60
CA THR A 246 24.97 21.41 -21.64
C THR A 246 23.92 22.50 -21.86
N CYS A 247 23.75 23.42 -20.90
CA CYS A 247 22.95 24.63 -21.06
C CYS A 247 23.73 25.66 -21.86
N THR A 248 23.73 25.51 -23.19
CA THR A 248 24.47 26.42 -24.10
C THR A 248 23.87 27.83 -24.18
N GLY A 249 22.67 28.01 -23.62
CA GLY A 249 21.87 29.23 -23.74
C GLY A 249 21.12 29.29 -25.06
N SER A 250 20.51 30.45 -25.31
CA SER A 250 19.72 30.74 -26.49
C SER A 250 20.53 30.60 -27.78
N ARG A 251 19.89 30.15 -28.87
CA ARG A 251 20.53 30.02 -30.19
C ARG A 251 19.57 30.33 -31.34
N TRP A 252 20.13 30.73 -32.47
CA TRP A 252 19.38 30.95 -33.70
C TRP A 252 19.13 29.63 -34.43
N ASP A 253 17.90 29.43 -34.90
CA ASP A 253 17.52 28.34 -35.81
C ASP A 253 18.06 28.61 -37.23
N THR A 254 17.71 27.73 -38.17
CA THR A 254 18.05 27.87 -39.58
C THR A 254 17.52 29.20 -40.13
N PRO A 255 18.39 30.10 -40.63
CA PRO A 255 17.95 31.38 -41.17
C PRO A 255 17.09 31.22 -42.41
N LYS A 256 16.02 32.01 -42.49
CA LYS A 256 15.12 32.12 -43.64
C LYS A 256 15.43 33.43 -44.38
N ALA A 257 15.57 33.34 -45.70
CA ALA A 257 15.70 34.53 -46.53
C ALA A 257 14.35 35.26 -46.64
N ASP A 258 14.36 36.57 -46.36
CA ASP A 258 13.19 37.44 -46.51
C ASP A 258 13.37 38.34 -47.74
N TYR A 259 13.06 39.64 -47.64
CA TYR A 259 13.07 40.59 -48.74
C TYR A 259 14.39 41.39 -48.82
N CYS A 260 14.64 42.01 -49.98
CA CYS A 260 15.78 42.92 -50.16
C CYS A 260 15.48 44.25 -49.45
N VAL A 261 16.39 44.69 -48.58
CA VAL A 261 16.23 45.93 -47.79
C VAL A 261 16.98 47.11 -48.39
N ALA A 262 18.04 46.85 -49.17
CA ALA A 262 18.77 47.86 -49.94
C ALA A 262 19.53 47.20 -51.11
N ALA A 263 20.13 48.02 -51.98
CA ALA A 263 21.04 47.51 -53.00
C ALA A 263 22.22 46.78 -52.33
N GLY A 264 22.40 45.50 -52.67
CA GLY A 264 23.42 44.66 -52.05
C GLY A 264 23.13 44.30 -50.59
N LYS A 265 21.86 44.33 -50.13
CA LYS A 265 21.49 43.85 -48.80
C LYS A 265 20.20 43.05 -48.82
N ARG A 266 20.21 41.89 -48.19
CA ARG A 266 19.02 41.05 -47.98
C ARG A 266 18.80 40.79 -46.50
N GLN A 267 17.55 40.93 -46.06
CA GLN A 267 17.15 40.56 -44.71
C GLN A 267 16.97 39.04 -44.62
N TYR A 268 17.42 38.48 -43.51
CA TYR A 268 17.15 37.12 -43.08
C TYR A 268 16.53 37.15 -41.69
N SER A 269 15.59 36.25 -41.44
CA SER A 269 14.99 36.04 -40.13
C SER A 269 15.33 34.66 -39.59
N SER A 270 15.55 34.54 -38.29
CA SER A 270 15.73 33.26 -37.62
C SER A 270 15.00 33.23 -36.29
N ILE A 271 14.42 32.08 -35.95
CA ILE A 271 13.73 31.87 -34.68
C ILE A 271 14.78 31.70 -33.57
N LEU A 272 14.59 32.41 -32.46
CA LEU A 272 15.35 32.19 -31.24
C LEU A 272 14.82 30.95 -30.52
N ARG A 273 15.70 29.98 -30.30
CA ARG A 273 15.42 28.70 -29.63
C ARG A 273 16.11 28.65 -28.28
N ASP A 274 15.62 27.74 -27.44
CA ASP A 274 16.27 27.32 -26.20
C ASP A 274 16.53 28.48 -25.22
N ILE A 275 15.57 29.42 -25.15
CA ILE A 275 15.61 30.54 -24.20
C ILE A 275 15.44 29.98 -22.79
N PRO A 276 16.38 30.23 -21.87
CA PRO A 276 16.25 29.80 -20.49
C PRO A 276 14.97 30.35 -19.85
N SER A 277 14.30 29.56 -19.00
CA SER A 277 12.99 29.93 -18.43
C SER A 277 13.02 31.22 -17.59
N GLY A 278 14.18 31.52 -16.99
CA GLY A 278 14.42 32.71 -16.19
C GLY A 278 14.88 33.92 -17.00
N GLU A 279 15.10 33.77 -18.31
CA GLU A 279 15.60 34.83 -19.18
C GLU A 279 14.46 35.46 -20.01
N ALA A 280 14.34 36.78 -19.95
CA ALA A 280 13.40 37.50 -20.81
C ALA A 280 13.86 37.39 -22.28
N TRP A 281 12.93 37.06 -23.17
CA TRP A 281 13.26 36.82 -24.58
C TRP A 281 13.90 38.04 -25.26
N GLU A 282 13.56 39.26 -24.85
CA GLU A 282 14.15 40.49 -25.37
C GLU A 282 15.65 40.57 -25.06
N ILE A 283 16.06 40.09 -23.87
CA ILE A 283 17.45 40.04 -23.44
C ILE A 283 18.17 38.95 -24.24
N ALA A 284 17.61 37.73 -24.23
CA ALA A 284 18.15 36.61 -24.99
C ALA A 284 18.37 36.96 -26.47
N CYS A 285 17.39 37.62 -27.10
CA CYS A 285 17.48 38.04 -28.50
C CYS A 285 18.63 39.03 -28.74
N ARG A 286 18.83 39.99 -27.83
CA ARG A 286 19.89 41.02 -27.97
C ARG A 286 21.28 40.49 -27.67
N GLU A 287 21.40 39.43 -26.90
CA GLU A 287 22.69 38.86 -26.47
C GLU A 287 23.11 37.66 -27.30
N THR A 288 22.19 37.03 -28.03
CA THR A 288 22.51 35.87 -28.86
C THR A 288 23.21 36.28 -30.16
N SER A 289 24.51 35.99 -30.24
CA SER A 289 25.26 36.10 -31.50
C SER A 289 24.84 35.04 -32.52
N GLY A 290 24.93 35.33 -33.81
CA GLY A 290 24.55 34.43 -34.90
C GLY A 290 25.50 34.50 -36.08
N THR A 291 25.53 33.46 -36.92
CA THR A 291 26.20 33.49 -38.22
C THR A 291 25.17 33.23 -39.30
N ILE A 292 24.97 34.20 -40.19
CA ILE A 292 23.96 34.14 -41.26
C ILE A 292 24.71 34.21 -42.58
N HIS A 293 24.60 33.15 -43.40
CA HIS A 293 25.29 33.07 -44.69
C HIS A 293 26.81 33.38 -44.63
N GLY A 294 27.46 32.96 -43.55
CA GLY A 294 28.91 33.17 -43.35
C GLY A 294 29.29 34.53 -42.75
N GLN A 295 28.33 35.46 -42.62
CA GLN A 295 28.54 36.72 -41.91
C GLN A 295 28.22 36.56 -40.42
N ALA A 296 29.17 36.92 -39.56
CA ALA A 296 29.00 36.88 -38.11
C ALA A 296 28.32 38.17 -37.60
N PHE A 297 27.34 37.98 -36.72
CA PHE A 297 26.60 39.04 -36.05
C PHE A 297 26.74 38.86 -34.53
N GLY A 298 27.18 39.91 -33.83
CA GLY A 298 27.19 39.91 -32.36
C GLY A 298 25.78 39.89 -31.76
N ARG A 299 24.78 40.35 -32.52
CA ARG A 299 23.34 40.36 -32.23
C ARG A 299 22.54 40.65 -33.50
N PRO A 300 21.23 40.35 -33.56
CA PRO A 300 20.38 40.73 -34.67
C PRO A 300 20.25 42.25 -34.81
N ASN A 301 19.93 42.71 -36.01
CA ASN A 301 19.58 44.12 -36.26
C ASN A 301 18.27 44.49 -35.58
N ARG A 302 17.31 43.55 -35.52
CA ARG A 302 15.98 43.73 -34.94
C ARG A 302 15.52 42.46 -34.22
N CYS A 303 14.82 42.64 -33.11
CA CYS A 303 14.17 41.57 -32.35
C CYS A 303 12.66 41.77 -32.48
N ILE A 304 11.95 40.78 -32.99
CA ILE A 304 10.51 40.86 -33.25
C ILE A 304 9.80 39.71 -32.56
N LEU A 305 8.72 40.04 -31.85
CA LEU A 305 7.79 39.07 -31.29
C LEU A 305 6.52 39.07 -32.14
N ASP A 306 6.22 37.92 -32.74
CA ASP A 306 4.93 37.63 -33.38
C ASP A 306 4.39 36.32 -32.78
N VAL A 307 4.22 35.26 -33.57
CA VAL A 307 3.91 33.89 -33.09
C VAL A 307 5.13 33.17 -32.48
N SER A 308 6.32 33.70 -32.71
CA SER A 308 7.61 33.21 -32.20
C SER A 308 8.55 34.40 -32.04
N MET A 309 9.67 34.17 -31.36
CA MET A 309 10.70 35.18 -31.17
C MET A 309 11.67 35.12 -32.34
N TRP A 310 11.77 36.22 -33.09
CA TRP A 310 12.59 36.31 -34.30
C TRP A 310 13.71 37.33 -34.13
N GLY A 311 14.89 36.97 -34.62
CA GLY A 311 15.98 37.90 -34.90
C GLY A 311 16.04 38.16 -36.40
N GLU A 312 16.11 39.43 -36.79
CA GLU A 312 16.32 39.83 -38.18
C GLU A 312 17.73 40.36 -38.40
N PHE A 313 18.35 39.94 -39.50
CA PHE A 313 19.73 40.21 -39.86
C PHE A 313 19.81 40.75 -41.29
N ASP A 314 20.41 41.92 -41.46
CA ASP A 314 20.64 42.52 -42.77
C ASP A 314 22.03 42.10 -43.25
N VAL A 315 22.09 41.19 -44.23
CA VAL A 315 23.32 40.57 -44.77
C VAL A 315 23.69 41.23 -46.10
N ASP A 316 24.99 41.48 -46.31
CA ASP A 316 25.55 42.10 -47.53
C ASP A 316 25.75 41.11 -48.70
#